data_AF-A0A0W8F9T6-F1
#
_entry.id   AF-A0A0W8F9T6-F1
#
_cell.length_a   1.000
_cell.length_b   1.000
_cell.length_c   1.000
_cell.angle_alpha   90.00
_cell.angle_beta   90.00
_cell.angle_gamma   90.00
#
_symmetry.space_group_name_H-M   'P 1'
#
loop_
_entity.id
_entity.type
_entity.pdbx_description
1 polymer ?
#
loop_
_entity_poly.entity_id
_entity_poly.type
_entity_poly.pdbx_seq_one_letter_code
_entity_poly.pdbx_strand_id
1 'polypeptide(L)'
;MDLEFGGKTKEPDIRRLFDMKDVIFDQIWLAGRENFELYYMFRDLFLSRADGDKLRDQNLRYDITIIPPGMMGSEYIKTAGHYHPLAPGSAVTYPELYEVLEGEALYLLQKEDLSDVVAINAAAGDKVLVPPNYGHITINRSNKTLKMSNFVARDFSSLYDPIKETGGGAYFFTRDGWIKNPRCPEASELRRADAPGGRTLSQLGLAKGKEMYPLLKEHGRLDYLTRPGDHLDLFSGVI
;
A
#
# COMPACT_ATOMS: atom_id res chain seq x y z
N MET A 1 3.63 18.04 9.55
CA MET A 1 3.29 16.90 10.44
C MET A 1 4.57 16.14 10.61
N ASP A 2 5.02 15.93 11.85
CA ASP A 2 6.30 15.27 12.12
C ASP A 2 6.04 13.96 12.86
N LEU A 3 6.93 12.99 12.68
CA LEU A 3 6.84 11.67 13.31
C LEU A 3 8.08 11.42 14.17
N GLU A 4 7.88 11.09 15.44
CA GLU A 4 8.95 10.56 16.28
C GLU A 4 9.15 9.07 15.99
N PHE A 5 10.35 8.68 15.55
CA PHE A 5 10.70 7.29 15.29
C PHE A 5 12.16 7.02 15.64
N GLY A 6 12.42 6.02 16.49
CA GLY A 6 13.78 5.69 16.92
C GLY A 6 14.48 6.82 17.71
N GLY A 7 13.71 7.62 18.44
CA GLY A 7 14.21 8.77 19.20
C GLY A 7 14.64 9.96 18.34
N LYS A 8 14.14 10.06 17.11
CA LYS A 8 14.38 11.16 16.18
C LYS A 8 13.07 11.64 15.56
N THR A 9 12.98 12.95 15.39
CA THR A 9 11.97 13.59 14.56
C THR A 9 12.23 13.29 13.08
N LYS A 10 11.18 12.92 12.35
CA LYS A 10 11.20 12.63 10.92
C LYS A 10 10.21 13.54 10.22
N GLU A 11 10.65 14.12 9.10
CA GLU A 11 9.80 14.88 8.19
C GLU A 11 9.23 13.95 7.11
N PRO A 12 7.99 14.18 6.64
CA PRO A 12 7.39 13.37 5.60
C PRO A 12 7.64 13.91 4.20
N ASP A 13 7.64 13.00 3.22
CA ASP A 13 7.21 13.35 1.88
C ASP A 13 5.71 13.60 1.90
N ILE A 14 5.27 14.76 1.41
CA ILE A 14 3.86 15.16 1.44
C ILE A 14 3.26 14.93 0.06
N ARG A 15 2.19 14.13 -0.02
CA ARG A 15 1.35 14.11 -1.22
C ARG A 15 0.33 15.23 -1.15
N ARG A 16 0.33 16.12 -2.14
CA ARG A 16 -0.67 17.18 -2.28
C ARG A 16 -1.71 16.85 -3.34
N LEU A 17 -2.81 17.59 -3.35
CA LEU A 17 -3.92 17.40 -4.27
C LEU A 17 -3.48 17.40 -5.74
N PHE A 18 -2.64 18.37 -6.13
CA PHE A 18 -2.23 18.51 -7.52
C PHE A 18 -1.24 17.43 -7.97
N ASP A 19 -0.59 16.73 -7.03
CA ASP A 19 0.20 15.54 -7.34
C ASP A 19 -0.66 14.33 -7.71
N MET A 20 -1.98 14.44 -7.50
CA MET A 20 -2.97 13.38 -7.73
C MET A 20 -4.00 13.74 -8.82
N LYS A 21 -3.82 14.86 -9.53
CA LYS A 21 -4.78 15.34 -10.54
C LYS A 21 -5.18 14.29 -11.58
N ASP A 22 -4.23 13.44 -11.97
CA ASP A 22 -4.39 12.44 -13.02
C ASP A 22 -5.15 11.20 -12.53
N VAL A 23 -5.38 11.06 -11.22
CA VAL A 23 -5.97 9.84 -10.61
C VAL A 23 -7.21 10.14 -9.74
N ILE A 24 -7.73 11.36 -9.79
CA ILE A 24 -8.92 11.78 -9.04
C ILE A 24 -10.18 11.49 -9.85
N PHE A 25 -11.19 10.92 -9.21
CA PHE A 25 -12.48 10.62 -9.83
C PHE A 25 -13.26 11.89 -10.23
N ASP A 26 -13.41 12.82 -9.30
CA ASP A 26 -14.27 13.99 -9.44
C ASP A 26 -13.51 15.19 -10.05
N GLN A 27 -13.30 15.14 -11.36
CA GLN A 27 -12.55 16.15 -12.12
C GLN A 27 -13.24 17.52 -12.13
N ILE A 28 -14.58 17.55 -12.04
CA ILE A 28 -15.34 18.81 -11.95
C ILE A 28 -15.07 19.46 -10.59
N TRP A 29 -15.12 18.69 -9.51
CA TRP A 29 -14.78 19.19 -8.19
C TRP A 29 -13.33 19.69 -8.12
N LEU A 30 -12.38 19.02 -8.78
CA LEU A 30 -10.96 19.36 -8.81
C LEU A 30 -10.66 20.70 -9.48
N ALA A 31 -11.37 21.04 -10.57
CA ALA A 31 -11.08 22.20 -11.42
C ALA A 31 -11.09 23.58 -10.71
N GLY A 32 -11.68 23.67 -9.51
CA GLY A 32 -11.75 24.89 -8.70
C GLY A 32 -11.06 24.80 -7.34
N ARG A 33 -10.13 23.86 -7.14
CA ARG A 33 -9.48 23.63 -5.83
C ARG A 33 -8.10 24.23 -5.77
N GLU A 34 -7.72 24.60 -4.55
CA GLU A 34 -6.35 24.94 -4.21
C GLU A 34 -5.55 23.67 -3.90
N ASN A 35 -4.23 23.78 -3.98
CA ASN A 35 -3.34 22.66 -3.68
C ASN A 35 -3.16 22.50 -2.17
N PHE A 36 -3.75 21.46 -1.58
CA PHE A 36 -3.62 21.14 -0.16
C PHE A 36 -3.04 19.73 0.06
N GLU A 37 -2.62 19.45 1.28
CA GLU A 37 -1.99 18.18 1.67
C GLU A 37 -3.04 17.08 1.81
N LEU A 38 -2.76 15.91 1.23
CA LEU A 38 -3.64 14.74 1.27
C LEU A 38 -3.14 13.68 2.23
N TYR A 39 -1.85 13.33 2.18
CA TYR A 39 -1.27 12.32 3.06
C TYR A 39 0.25 12.46 3.16
N TYR A 40 0.81 11.78 4.14
CA TYR A 40 2.20 11.93 4.57
C TYR A 40 2.91 10.57 4.51
N MET A 41 4.09 10.51 3.90
CA MET A 41 4.91 9.31 3.78
C MET A 41 6.25 9.53 4.46
N PHE A 42 6.57 8.69 5.43
CA PHE A 42 7.85 8.68 6.14
C PHE A 42 8.62 7.45 5.67
N ARG A 43 9.66 7.68 4.87
CA ARG A 43 10.42 6.60 4.23
C ARG A 43 11.71 6.28 4.98
N ASP A 44 12.17 5.05 4.79
CA ASP A 44 13.47 4.57 5.28
C ASP A 44 13.65 4.76 6.80
N LEU A 45 12.65 4.31 7.54
CA LEU A 45 12.58 4.42 8.99
C LEU A 45 13.29 3.24 9.68
N PHE A 46 14.03 3.55 10.74
CA PHE A 46 14.66 2.54 11.59
C PHE A 46 14.71 2.98 13.06
N LEU A 47 14.51 2.04 13.99
CA LEU A 47 14.48 2.30 15.44
C LEU A 47 15.87 2.52 16.02
N SER A 48 16.90 1.93 15.42
CA SER A 48 18.29 2.05 15.83
C SER A 48 19.23 2.03 14.62
N ARG A 49 20.47 2.48 14.80
CA ARG A 49 21.49 2.41 13.73
C ARG A 49 21.69 0.96 13.25
N ALA A 50 21.71 0.01 14.18
CA ALA A 50 21.86 -1.41 13.88
C ALA A 50 20.68 -1.96 13.05
N ASP A 51 19.45 -1.52 13.32
CA ASP A 51 18.29 -1.89 12.49
C ASP A 51 18.39 -1.28 11.09
N GLY A 52 18.90 -0.03 10.99
CA GLY A 52 19.19 0.59 9.70
C GLY A 52 20.22 -0.20 8.89
N ASP A 53 21.28 -0.70 9.53
CA ASP A 53 22.29 -1.55 8.88
C ASP A 53 21.64 -2.85 8.39
N LYS A 54 20.84 -3.53 9.23
CA LYS A 54 20.11 -4.75 8.85
C LYS A 54 19.14 -4.56 7.69
N LEU A 55 18.44 -3.42 7.64
CA LEU A 55 17.54 -3.07 6.53
C LEU A 55 18.33 -2.96 5.23
N ARG A 56 19.47 -2.27 5.25
CA ARG A 56 20.34 -2.13 4.07
C ARG A 56 20.94 -3.47 3.64
N ASP A 57 21.46 -4.25 4.59
CA ASP A 57 22.09 -5.55 4.32
C ASP A 57 21.10 -6.55 3.70
N GLN A 58 19.82 -6.47 4.08
CA GLN A 58 18.75 -7.33 3.53
C GLN A 58 18.01 -6.70 2.35
N ASN A 59 18.46 -5.54 1.84
CA ASN A 59 17.81 -4.79 0.77
C ASN A 59 16.33 -4.44 1.03
N LEU A 60 16.00 -4.12 2.29
CA LEU A 60 14.66 -3.77 2.76
C LEU A 60 14.57 -2.29 3.12
N ARG A 61 13.34 -1.79 3.06
CA ARG A 61 12.93 -0.48 3.56
C ARG A 61 11.68 -0.66 4.41
N TYR A 62 11.61 0.07 5.53
CA TYR A 62 10.41 0.18 6.35
C TYR A 62 9.89 1.61 6.28
N ASP A 63 8.63 1.76 5.91
CA ASP A 63 7.99 3.07 5.76
C ASP A 63 6.75 3.16 6.65
N ILE A 64 6.30 4.39 6.90
CA ILE A 64 5.00 4.70 7.51
C ILE A 64 4.25 5.67 6.60
N THR A 65 2.98 5.40 6.34
CA THR A 65 2.07 6.32 5.66
C THR A 65 0.92 6.71 6.59
N ILE A 66 0.63 8.01 6.64
CA ILE A 66 -0.48 8.58 7.43
C ILE A 66 -1.45 9.28 6.48
N ILE A 67 -2.70 8.81 6.47
CA ILE A 67 -3.79 9.33 5.65
C ILE A 67 -4.86 9.91 6.58
N PRO A 68 -4.96 11.24 6.71
CA PRO A 68 -6.06 11.90 7.42
C PRO A 68 -7.44 11.53 6.84
N PRO A 69 -8.51 11.65 7.63
CA PRO A 69 -9.86 11.53 7.09
C PRO A 69 -10.16 12.70 6.18
N GLY A 70 -10.89 12.45 5.09
CA GLY A 70 -11.28 13.51 4.17
C GLY A 70 -11.83 12.98 2.85
N MET A 71 -12.18 13.91 1.97
CA MET A 71 -12.82 13.63 0.69
C MET A 71 -12.17 14.47 -0.40
N MET A 72 -11.95 13.86 -1.56
CA MET A 72 -11.59 14.50 -2.82
C MET A 72 -12.86 14.59 -3.69
N GLY A 73 -13.72 15.54 -3.35
CA GLY A 73 -15.06 15.65 -3.94
C GLY A 73 -15.95 14.49 -3.49
N SER A 74 -16.22 13.58 -4.43
CA SER A 74 -17.10 12.43 -4.21
C SER A 74 -16.37 11.18 -3.70
N GLU A 75 -15.04 11.11 -3.78
CA GLU A 75 -14.24 9.96 -3.33
C GLU A 75 -13.43 10.24 -2.06
N TYR A 76 -13.19 9.20 -1.26
CA TYR A 76 -12.37 9.31 -0.04
C TYR A 76 -10.90 9.58 -0.37
N ILE A 77 -10.16 10.18 0.57
CA ILE A 77 -8.70 10.31 0.39
C ILE A 77 -8.10 8.91 0.21
N LYS A 78 -7.30 8.78 -0.85
CA LYS A 78 -6.59 7.56 -1.22
C LYS A 78 -5.15 7.88 -1.59
N THR A 79 -4.30 6.87 -1.60
CA THR A 79 -2.97 6.97 -2.22
C THR A 79 -3.09 7.09 -3.74
N ALA A 80 -2.08 7.65 -4.40
CA ALA A 80 -2.04 7.75 -5.86
C ALA A 80 -2.22 6.40 -6.58
N GLY A 81 -1.69 5.32 -5.99
CA GLY A 81 -1.66 3.99 -6.58
C GLY A 81 -0.46 3.78 -7.48
N HIS A 82 0.08 2.56 -7.49
CA HIS A 82 1.20 2.19 -8.34
C HIS A 82 1.35 0.68 -8.46
N TYR A 83 2.17 0.27 -9.43
CA TYR A 83 2.71 -1.08 -9.57
C TYR A 83 4.18 -1.11 -9.18
N HIS A 84 4.71 -2.31 -8.98
CA HIS A 84 6.15 -2.55 -8.80
C HIS A 84 6.76 -3.15 -10.07
N PRO A 85 8.04 -2.88 -10.37
CA PRO A 85 8.71 -3.54 -11.47
C PRO A 85 9.00 -5.01 -11.15
N LEU A 86 9.37 -5.78 -12.18
CA LEU A 86 9.90 -7.13 -12.04
C LEU A 86 11.12 -7.13 -11.09
N ALA A 87 11.15 -8.09 -10.17
CA ALA A 87 12.34 -8.29 -9.36
C ALA A 87 13.49 -8.82 -10.26
N PRO A 88 14.75 -8.41 -10.05
CA PRO A 88 15.88 -8.87 -10.85
C PRO A 88 15.99 -10.38 -10.89
N GLY A 89 16.07 -10.95 -12.09
CA GLY A 89 16.14 -12.41 -12.29
C GLY A 89 14.85 -13.18 -12.01
N SER A 90 13.73 -12.47 -11.76
CA SER A 90 12.42 -13.06 -11.45
C SER A 90 11.43 -12.82 -12.60
N ALA A 91 10.45 -13.72 -12.72
CA ALA A 91 9.28 -13.55 -13.60
C ALA A 91 8.12 -12.79 -12.94
N VAL A 92 8.29 -12.35 -11.69
CA VAL A 92 7.26 -11.66 -10.90
C VAL A 92 7.77 -10.35 -10.31
N THR A 93 6.86 -9.40 -10.06
CA THR A 93 7.21 -8.10 -9.46
C THR A 93 7.54 -8.19 -7.98
N TYR A 94 8.13 -7.13 -7.43
CA TYR A 94 8.28 -7.02 -5.98
C TYR A 94 6.92 -7.00 -5.27
N PRO A 95 6.72 -7.79 -4.21
CA PRO A 95 5.57 -7.68 -3.32
C PRO A 95 5.82 -6.63 -2.23
N GLU A 96 4.80 -6.37 -1.42
CA GLU A 96 4.89 -5.42 -0.30
C GLU A 96 4.00 -5.85 0.86
N LEU A 97 4.56 -5.83 2.07
CA LEU A 97 3.84 -6.21 3.28
C LEU A 97 3.40 -4.97 4.04
N TYR A 98 2.10 -4.78 4.22
CA TYR A 98 1.51 -3.74 5.05
C TYR A 98 1.08 -4.25 6.43
N GLU A 99 1.13 -3.34 7.41
CA GLU A 99 0.46 -3.45 8.71
C GLU A 99 -0.36 -2.17 8.96
N VAL A 100 -1.62 -2.33 9.36
CA VAL A 100 -2.43 -1.20 9.84
C VAL A 100 -2.07 -0.95 11.30
N LEU A 101 -1.48 0.20 11.60
CA LEU A 101 -1.08 0.58 12.96
C LEU A 101 -2.25 1.23 13.71
N GLU A 102 -2.98 2.12 13.04
CA GLU A 102 -4.13 2.84 13.60
C GLU A 102 -5.21 3.05 12.54
N GLY A 103 -6.48 2.91 12.92
CA GLY A 103 -7.62 3.14 12.02
C GLY A 103 -8.00 1.92 11.18
N GLU A 104 -8.61 2.18 10.02
CA GLU A 104 -9.09 1.17 9.07
C GLU A 104 -8.62 1.52 7.65
N ALA A 105 -7.98 0.56 6.99
CA ALA A 105 -7.58 0.64 5.60
C ALA A 105 -8.57 -0.14 4.73
N LEU A 106 -8.91 0.47 3.59
CA LEU A 106 -9.52 -0.23 2.47
C LEU A 106 -8.49 -0.28 1.34
N TYR A 107 -7.93 -1.45 1.07
CA TYR A 107 -6.98 -1.65 -0.01
C TYR A 107 -7.73 -2.09 -1.27
N LEU A 108 -7.49 -1.41 -2.39
CA LEU A 108 -7.84 -1.90 -3.72
C LEU A 108 -6.58 -2.46 -4.36
N LEU A 109 -6.57 -3.76 -4.64
CA LEU A 109 -5.49 -4.43 -5.36
C LEU A 109 -6.02 -4.85 -6.73
N GLN A 110 -5.21 -4.69 -7.76
CA GLN A 110 -5.56 -5.09 -9.12
C GLN A 110 -4.34 -5.64 -9.85
N LYS A 111 -4.53 -6.68 -10.66
CA LYS A 111 -3.52 -7.07 -11.66
C LYS A 111 -3.43 -6.02 -12.74
N GLU A 112 -2.28 -5.94 -13.42
CA GLU A 112 -2.08 -5.01 -14.54
C GLU A 112 -3.02 -5.29 -15.72
N ASP A 113 -3.32 -6.58 -15.99
CA ASP A 113 -4.30 -7.00 -17.01
C ASP A 113 -5.77 -6.91 -16.54
N LEU A 114 -6.00 -6.41 -15.32
CA LEU A 114 -7.30 -6.28 -14.66
C LEU A 114 -8.12 -7.58 -14.56
N SER A 115 -7.46 -8.74 -14.72
CA SER A 115 -8.08 -10.07 -14.61
C SER A 115 -8.46 -10.47 -13.19
N ASP A 116 -7.93 -9.78 -12.19
CA ASP A 116 -8.40 -9.84 -10.80
C ASP A 116 -8.34 -8.46 -10.17
N VAL A 117 -9.42 -8.11 -9.46
CA VAL A 117 -9.55 -6.86 -8.71
C VAL A 117 -10.21 -7.17 -7.38
N VAL A 118 -9.53 -6.83 -6.29
CA VAL A 118 -9.96 -7.16 -4.93
C VAL A 118 -9.90 -5.95 -4.01
N ALA A 119 -10.98 -5.74 -3.27
CA ALA A 119 -11.05 -4.82 -2.16
C ALA A 119 -10.85 -5.58 -0.85
N ILE A 120 -9.83 -5.19 -0.07
CA ILE A 120 -9.49 -5.81 1.22
C ILE A 120 -9.74 -4.82 2.36
N ASN A 121 -10.61 -5.19 3.30
CA ASN A 121 -10.75 -4.46 4.56
C ASN A 121 -9.69 -4.91 5.56
N ALA A 122 -9.01 -3.94 6.19
CA ALA A 122 -8.07 -4.20 7.27
C ALA A 122 -8.23 -3.15 8.37
N ALA A 123 -8.16 -3.58 9.63
CA ALA A 123 -8.19 -2.70 10.80
C ALA A 123 -6.86 -2.78 11.58
N ALA A 124 -6.69 -1.94 12.59
CA ALA A 124 -5.49 -1.94 13.42
C ALA A 124 -5.06 -3.35 13.87
N GLY A 125 -3.78 -3.66 13.66
CA GLY A 125 -3.15 -4.96 13.93
C GLY A 125 -3.27 -5.98 12.79
N ASP A 126 -4.07 -5.71 11.75
CA ASP A 126 -4.13 -6.54 10.55
C ASP A 126 -2.92 -6.30 9.64
N LYS A 127 -2.63 -7.31 8.82
CA LYS A 127 -1.54 -7.29 7.86
C LYS A 127 -2.03 -7.74 6.51
N VAL A 128 -1.57 -7.05 5.47
CA VAL A 128 -1.96 -7.32 4.08
C VAL A 128 -0.68 -7.43 3.27
N LEU A 129 -0.49 -8.59 2.62
CA LEU A 129 0.59 -8.77 1.67
C LEU A 129 0.04 -8.47 0.28
N VAL A 130 0.54 -7.41 -0.36
CA VAL A 130 0.33 -7.17 -1.78
C VAL A 130 1.19 -8.20 -2.53
N PRO A 131 0.59 -9.18 -3.21
CA PRO A 131 1.36 -10.20 -3.89
C PRO A 131 2.01 -9.65 -5.16
N PRO A 132 2.99 -10.37 -5.74
CA PRO A 132 3.56 -9.98 -7.00
C PRO A 132 2.51 -9.81 -8.11
N ASN A 133 2.79 -8.90 -9.04
CA ASN A 133 1.99 -8.52 -10.20
C ASN A 133 0.68 -7.77 -9.89
N TYR A 134 0.50 -7.33 -8.64
CA TYR A 134 -0.61 -6.45 -8.25
C TYR A 134 -0.14 -5.03 -8.02
N GLY A 135 -0.88 -4.08 -8.59
CA GLY A 135 -0.89 -2.70 -8.15
C GLY A 135 -1.81 -2.54 -6.95
N HIS A 136 -1.58 -1.50 -6.15
CA HIS A 136 -2.36 -1.29 -4.94
C HIS A 136 -2.65 0.19 -4.69
N ILE A 137 -3.84 0.46 -4.15
CA ILE A 137 -4.33 1.77 -3.71
C ILE A 137 -4.90 1.60 -2.30
N THR A 138 -4.46 2.43 -1.35
CA THR A 138 -5.06 2.46 -0.01
C THR A 138 -6.01 3.63 0.13
N ILE A 139 -7.20 3.37 0.64
CA ILE A 139 -8.28 4.34 0.84
C ILE A 139 -8.57 4.47 2.33
N ASN A 140 -8.60 5.69 2.86
CA ASN A 140 -9.13 5.96 4.19
C ASN A 140 -10.61 6.33 4.10
N ARG A 141 -11.49 5.33 4.24
CA ARG A 141 -12.95 5.53 4.21
C ARG A 141 -13.57 5.98 5.53
N SER A 142 -12.75 6.20 6.57
CA SER A 142 -13.22 6.49 7.92
C SER A 142 -13.20 7.99 8.23
N ASN A 143 -13.78 8.38 9.36
CA ASN A 143 -13.67 9.72 9.93
C ASN A 143 -12.47 9.88 10.89
N LYS A 144 -11.55 8.91 10.90
CA LYS A 144 -10.34 8.90 11.73
C LYS A 144 -9.10 8.86 10.84
N THR A 145 -7.96 9.23 11.40
CA THR A 145 -6.67 9.06 10.72
C THR A 145 -6.36 7.57 10.55
N LEU A 146 -5.96 7.19 9.34
CA LEU A 146 -5.37 5.90 9.05
C LEU A 146 -3.85 6.03 9.10
N LYS A 147 -3.20 5.16 9.85
CA LYS A 147 -1.74 5.02 9.88
C LYS A 147 -1.38 3.57 9.61
N MET A 148 -0.50 3.38 8.66
CA MET A 148 0.00 2.06 8.27
C MET A 148 1.51 2.09 8.11
N SER A 149 2.14 0.96 8.32
CA SER A 149 3.52 0.74 7.93
C SER A 149 3.62 -0.31 6.84
N ASN A 150 4.76 -0.32 6.15
CA ASN A 150 5.06 -1.32 5.14
C ASN A 150 6.54 -1.72 5.17
N PHE A 151 6.79 -3.00 4.94
CA PHE A 151 8.09 -3.50 4.49
C PHE A 151 8.05 -3.71 2.98
N VAL A 152 9.10 -3.26 2.32
CA VAL A 152 9.24 -3.33 0.86
C VAL A 152 10.71 -3.45 0.48
N ALA A 153 11.00 -4.01 -0.70
CA ALA A 153 12.36 -3.97 -1.24
C ALA A 153 12.82 -2.52 -1.44
N ARG A 154 14.09 -2.24 -1.16
CA ARG A 154 14.64 -0.88 -1.25
C ARG A 154 14.97 -0.48 -2.69
N ASP A 155 15.48 -1.40 -3.49
CA ASP A 155 16.06 -1.11 -4.81
C ASP A 155 15.04 -1.12 -5.96
N PHE A 156 13.94 -0.37 -5.81
CA PHE A 156 13.07 -0.08 -6.94
C PHE A 156 12.38 1.28 -6.83
N SER A 157 11.93 1.77 -7.99
CA SER A 157 11.02 2.91 -8.12
C SER A 157 9.64 2.42 -8.52
N SER A 158 8.61 2.89 -7.82
CA SER A 158 7.21 2.59 -8.13
C SER A 158 6.83 3.04 -9.54
N LEU A 159 6.04 2.23 -10.25
CA LEU A 159 5.51 2.52 -11.58
C LEU A 159 4.11 3.14 -11.44
N TYR A 160 4.04 4.47 -11.48
CA TYR A 160 2.79 5.22 -11.31
C TYR A 160 1.99 5.37 -12.60
N ASP A 161 2.66 5.33 -13.76
CA ASP A 161 2.05 5.69 -15.04
C ASP A 161 0.87 4.80 -15.43
N PRO A 162 0.88 3.46 -15.23
CA PRO A 162 -0.28 2.63 -15.56
C PRO A 162 -1.57 3.04 -14.83
N ILE A 163 -1.46 3.51 -13.58
CA ILE A 163 -2.61 4.02 -12.81
C ILE A 163 -3.01 5.42 -13.28
N LYS A 164 -2.06 6.27 -13.65
CA LYS A 164 -2.36 7.63 -14.19
C LYS A 164 -3.05 7.56 -15.54
N GLU A 165 -2.58 6.70 -16.45
CA GLU A 165 -3.13 6.53 -17.80
C GLU A 165 -4.60 6.10 -17.75
N THR A 166 -4.95 5.25 -16.80
CA THR A 166 -6.33 4.79 -16.55
C THR A 166 -7.15 5.77 -15.69
N GLY A 167 -6.58 6.89 -15.23
CA GLY A 167 -7.29 7.87 -14.43
C GLY A 167 -7.52 7.46 -12.97
N GLY A 168 -6.88 6.40 -12.48
CA GLY A 168 -7.11 5.81 -11.17
C GLY A 168 -7.10 4.28 -11.21
N GLY A 169 -7.62 3.64 -10.16
CA GLY A 169 -7.75 2.18 -10.14
C GLY A 169 -8.89 1.69 -11.06
N ALA A 170 -9.03 0.37 -11.17
CA ALA A 170 -10.13 -0.26 -11.89
C ALA A 170 -11.52 0.09 -11.28
N TYR A 171 -11.53 0.46 -9.99
CA TYR A 171 -12.71 0.97 -9.29
C TYR A 171 -12.33 2.19 -8.44
N PHE A 172 -13.29 3.10 -8.26
CA PHE A 172 -13.24 4.20 -7.31
C PHE A 172 -14.15 3.91 -6.13
N PHE A 173 -13.74 4.32 -4.92
CA PHE A 173 -14.59 4.22 -3.73
C PHE A 173 -15.11 5.60 -3.33
N THR A 174 -16.41 5.81 -3.52
CA THR A 174 -17.11 7.07 -3.26
C THR A 174 -17.98 6.96 -2.01
N ARG A 175 -18.62 8.07 -1.64
CA ARG A 175 -19.65 8.07 -0.58
C ARG A 175 -20.81 7.11 -0.86
N ASP A 176 -21.10 6.87 -2.14
CA ASP A 176 -22.18 6.00 -2.58
C ASP A 176 -21.72 4.54 -2.82
N GLY A 177 -20.43 4.27 -2.60
CA GLY A 177 -19.83 2.94 -2.72
C GLY A 177 -18.87 2.81 -3.90
N TRP A 178 -18.75 1.58 -4.40
CA TRP A 178 -17.81 1.27 -5.48
C TRP A 178 -18.39 1.64 -6.85
N ILE A 179 -17.60 2.37 -7.63
CA ILE A 179 -17.91 2.73 -9.01
C ILE A 179 -16.82 2.16 -9.91
N LYS A 180 -17.20 1.34 -10.90
CA LYS A 180 -16.26 0.82 -11.90
C LYS A 180 -15.70 1.98 -12.72
N ASN A 181 -14.38 1.99 -12.92
CA ASN A 181 -13.73 3.02 -13.71
C ASN A 181 -14.12 2.87 -15.20
N PRO A 182 -14.74 3.87 -15.84
CA PRO A 182 -15.11 3.80 -17.25
C PRO A 182 -13.91 3.65 -18.21
N ARG A 183 -12.70 3.96 -17.75
CA ARG A 183 -11.45 3.75 -18.50
C ARG A 183 -10.88 2.34 -18.36
N CYS A 184 -11.52 1.48 -17.56
CA CYS A 184 -11.19 0.08 -17.35
C CYS A 184 -12.43 -0.82 -17.56
N PRO A 185 -13.13 -0.74 -18.71
CA PRO A 185 -14.36 -1.50 -18.92
C PRO A 185 -14.17 -3.02 -18.84
N GLU A 186 -12.98 -3.52 -19.18
CA GLU A 186 -12.55 -4.91 -19.16
C GLU A 186 -12.24 -5.45 -17.76
N ALA A 187 -12.14 -4.58 -16.75
CA ALA A 187 -11.81 -5.01 -15.40
C ALA A 187 -12.80 -6.06 -14.89
N SER A 188 -12.28 -7.07 -14.22
CA SER A 188 -13.10 -8.11 -13.60
C SER A 188 -14.02 -7.53 -12.51
N GLU A 189 -15.07 -8.28 -12.17
CA GLU A 189 -15.95 -7.92 -11.06
C GLU A 189 -15.16 -7.77 -9.75
N LEU A 190 -15.47 -6.71 -9.00
CA LEU A 190 -14.76 -6.42 -7.76
C LEU A 190 -15.04 -7.50 -6.70
N ARG A 191 -14.01 -8.29 -6.38
CA ARG A 191 -14.06 -9.18 -5.22
C ARG A 191 -13.90 -8.39 -3.93
N ARG A 192 -14.49 -8.89 -2.86
CA ARG A 192 -14.34 -8.33 -1.51
C ARG A 192 -13.76 -9.40 -0.59
N ALA A 193 -12.76 -9.02 0.17
CA ALA A 193 -12.12 -9.86 1.16
C ALA A 193 -11.84 -9.07 2.43
N ASP A 194 -11.59 -9.79 3.51
CA ASP A 194 -11.01 -9.23 4.73
C ASP A 194 -9.52 -9.59 4.79
N ALA A 195 -8.75 -8.89 5.62
CA ALA A 195 -7.35 -9.20 5.84
C ALA A 195 -7.14 -10.69 6.20
N PRO A 196 -6.05 -11.32 5.73
CA PRO A 196 -5.81 -12.75 5.91
C PRO A 196 -5.86 -13.19 7.37
N GLY A 197 -6.50 -14.33 7.60
CA GLY A 197 -6.63 -14.94 8.93
C GLY A 197 -5.36 -15.60 9.44
N GLY A 198 -5.44 -16.17 10.65
CA GLY A 198 -4.28 -16.68 11.38
C GLY A 198 -3.45 -17.74 10.66
N ARG A 199 -4.06 -18.62 9.85
CA ARG A 199 -3.31 -19.68 9.12
C ARG A 199 -2.38 -19.08 8.07
N THR A 200 -2.91 -18.21 7.21
CA THR A 200 -2.14 -17.52 6.15
C THR A 200 -1.06 -16.63 6.77
N LEU A 201 -1.40 -15.86 7.81
CA LEU A 201 -0.42 -15.04 8.52
C LEU A 201 0.71 -15.89 9.14
N SER A 202 0.38 -17.03 9.76
CA SER A 202 1.39 -17.89 10.40
C SER A 202 2.41 -18.45 9.40
N GLN A 203 2.01 -18.73 8.15
CA GLN A 203 2.93 -19.16 7.10
C GLN A 203 3.97 -18.08 6.77
N LEU A 204 3.56 -16.81 6.83
CA LEU A 204 4.43 -15.65 6.65
C LEU A 204 5.18 -15.26 7.93
N GLY A 205 5.00 -16.00 9.03
CA GLY A 205 5.57 -15.66 10.32
C GLY A 205 4.91 -14.49 11.04
N LEU A 206 3.69 -14.16 10.63
CA LEU A 206 2.92 -13.03 11.11
C LEU A 206 1.80 -13.49 12.04
N ALA A 207 1.32 -12.56 12.86
CA ALA A 207 0.11 -12.74 13.65
C ALA A 207 -0.60 -11.39 13.77
N LYS A 208 -1.94 -11.42 13.81
CA LYS A 208 -2.75 -10.23 14.08
C LYS A 208 -2.41 -9.67 15.46
N GLY A 209 -2.26 -8.35 15.56
CA GLY A 209 -1.95 -7.65 16.81
C GLY A 209 -0.51 -7.80 17.31
N LYS A 210 0.37 -8.47 16.56
CA LYS A 210 1.82 -8.41 16.78
C LYS A 210 2.44 -7.52 15.71
N GLU A 211 3.21 -6.53 16.14
CA GLU A 211 3.95 -5.65 15.24
C GLU A 211 4.84 -6.47 14.29
N MET A 212 4.91 -6.07 13.01
CA MET A 212 5.80 -6.74 12.05
C MET A 212 7.24 -6.26 12.14
N TYR A 213 7.50 -5.04 12.66
CA TYR A 213 8.86 -4.47 12.72
C TYR A 213 9.90 -5.42 13.35
N PRO A 214 9.61 -6.14 14.45
CA PRO A 214 10.54 -7.10 15.03
C PRO A 214 10.98 -8.25 14.11
N LEU A 215 10.26 -8.54 13.01
CA LEU A 215 10.68 -9.56 12.04
C LEU A 215 12.05 -9.27 11.42
N LEU A 216 12.43 -8.00 11.35
CA LEU A 216 13.76 -7.57 10.88
C LEU A 216 14.91 -8.22 11.67
N LYS A 217 14.67 -8.65 12.91
CA LYS A 217 15.69 -9.27 13.77
C LYS A 217 16.14 -10.64 13.27
N GLU A 218 15.27 -11.36 12.57
CA GLU A 218 15.53 -12.69 12.04
C GLU A 218 15.93 -12.57 10.56
N HIS A 219 17.21 -12.78 10.28
CA HIS A 219 17.74 -12.66 8.93
C HIS A 219 17.03 -13.64 7.98
N GLY A 220 16.60 -13.14 6.82
CA GLY A 220 15.94 -13.95 5.80
C GLY A 220 14.43 -14.15 6.01
N ARG A 221 13.88 -13.71 7.14
CA ARG A 221 12.44 -13.85 7.43
C ARG A 221 11.53 -13.10 6.46
N LEU A 222 12.07 -12.07 5.81
CA LEU A 222 11.39 -11.21 4.84
C LEU A 222 11.95 -11.36 3.42
N ASP A 223 12.71 -12.42 3.13
CA ASP A 223 13.35 -12.63 1.82
C ASP A 223 12.34 -12.74 0.67
N TYR A 224 11.09 -13.12 0.95
CA TYR A 224 10.01 -13.11 -0.05
C TYR A 224 9.70 -11.71 -0.58
N LEU A 225 10.11 -10.64 0.12
CA LEU A 225 9.98 -9.26 -0.35
C LEU A 225 11.07 -8.86 -1.35
N THR A 226 12.25 -9.48 -1.30
CA THR A 226 13.41 -9.10 -2.12
C THR A 226 13.78 -10.16 -3.17
N ARG A 227 13.43 -11.43 -2.93
CA ARG A 227 13.60 -12.57 -3.85
C ARG A 227 12.27 -13.31 -4.05
N PRO A 228 11.20 -12.65 -4.52
CA PRO A 228 9.87 -13.26 -4.59
C PRO A 228 9.80 -14.51 -5.48
N GLY A 229 10.67 -14.63 -6.49
CA GLY A 229 10.75 -15.82 -7.34
C GLY A 229 11.11 -17.11 -6.59
N ASP A 230 11.83 -17.01 -5.47
CA ASP A 230 12.22 -18.16 -4.64
C ASP A 230 11.13 -18.59 -3.66
N HIS A 231 10.05 -17.80 -3.54
CA HIS A 231 9.05 -17.88 -2.47
C HIS A 231 7.61 -17.84 -3.01
N LEU A 232 7.39 -18.30 -4.24
CA LEU A 232 6.09 -18.20 -4.92
C LEU A 232 4.94 -18.89 -4.18
N ASP A 233 5.25 -19.94 -3.42
CA ASP A 233 4.29 -20.69 -2.60
C ASP A 233 3.66 -19.84 -1.50
N LEU A 234 4.40 -18.85 -0.97
CA LEU A 234 3.92 -17.96 0.10
C LEU A 234 2.83 -16.99 -0.36
N PHE A 235 2.68 -16.76 -1.67
CA PHE A 235 1.66 -15.85 -2.22
C PHE A 235 0.36 -16.59 -2.60
N SER A 236 0.31 -17.91 -2.48
CA SER A 236 -0.90 -18.67 -2.81
C SER A 236 -1.97 -18.45 -1.75
N GLY A 237 -3.13 -17.91 -2.14
CA GLY A 237 -4.28 -17.72 -1.25
C GLY A 237 -4.13 -16.58 -0.23
N VAL A 238 -3.25 -15.61 -0.50
CA VAL A 238 -3.10 -14.39 0.34
C VAL A 238 -4.16 -13.33 0.06
N ILE A 239 -4.88 -13.44 -1.07
CA ILE A 239 -5.94 -12.56 -1.55
C ILE A 239 -7.07 -13.34 -2.24
#